data_AF-A0A3B4B7Q5-F1
#
_entry.id   AF-A0A3B4B7Q5-F1
#
_cell.length_a   1.000
_cell.length_b   1.000
_cell.length_c   1.000
_cell.angle_alpha   90.00
_cell.angle_beta   90.00
_cell.angle_gamma   90.00
#
_symmetry.space_group_name_H-M   'P 1'
#
loop_
_entity.id
_entity.type
_entity.pdbx_description
1 polymer ?
#
loop_
_entity_poly.entity_id
_entity_poly.type
_entity_poly.pdbx_seq_one_letter_code
_entity_poly.pdbx_strand_id
1 'polypeptide(L)'
;AFFAQTAKIKRSVPPCDVMRICFILLFRFIPGPWEPCSKSCGAGVQHRAVKCQVLLSFSQTVADLPDDECEGDKPAETQPCYRTPCSGAEEQPEDDTEKAFEKEELHDWEYEGFTQCSESCGRGRTISVLSL
;
A
#
# COMPACT_ATOMS: atom_id res chain seq x y z
N ALA A 1 -30.53 18.33 37.47
CA ALA A 1 -31.44 17.66 36.51
C ALA A 1 -30.67 17.43 35.22
N PHE A 2 -30.41 16.17 34.87
CA PHE A 2 -29.74 15.81 33.62
C PHE A 2 -30.81 15.66 32.53
N PHE A 3 -30.73 16.46 31.47
CA PHE A 3 -31.48 16.20 30.24
C PHE A 3 -30.54 15.48 29.27
N ALA A 4 -30.76 14.17 29.11
CA ALA A 4 -30.15 13.40 28.03
C ALA A 4 -30.84 13.79 26.71
N GLN A 5 -30.09 14.32 25.76
CA GLN A 5 -30.57 14.46 24.38
C GLN A 5 -29.84 13.46 23.50
N THR A 6 -30.62 12.50 23.00
CA THR A 6 -30.19 11.54 21.99
C THR A 6 -30.06 12.27 20.66
N ALA A 7 -28.84 12.66 20.32
CA ALA A 7 -28.55 13.24 19.01
C ALA A 7 -28.68 12.16 17.93
N LYS A 8 -29.67 12.33 17.06
CA LYS A 8 -29.94 11.47 15.89
C LYS A 8 -28.68 11.31 15.04
N ILE A 9 -28.22 10.07 14.93
CA ILE A 9 -27.19 9.64 13.99
C ILE A 9 -27.72 9.90 12.58
N LYS A 10 -27.27 11.00 11.94
CA LYS A 10 -27.40 11.15 10.49
C LYS A 10 -26.36 10.25 9.85
N ARG A 11 -26.65 8.96 9.74
CA ARG A 11 -26.01 8.12 8.72
C ARG A 11 -26.43 8.73 7.39
N SER A 12 -25.48 9.35 6.70
CA SER A 12 -25.61 9.63 5.28
C SER A 12 -25.72 8.28 4.58
N VAL A 13 -26.95 7.78 4.46
CA VAL A 13 -27.27 6.73 3.50
C VAL A 13 -26.96 7.35 2.14
N PRO A 14 -26.00 6.81 1.37
CA PRO A 14 -25.69 7.32 0.04
C PRO A 14 -26.97 7.23 -0.81
N PRO A 15 -27.23 8.19 -1.72
CA PRO A 15 -28.42 8.12 -2.58
C PRO A 15 -28.41 6.80 -3.37
N CYS A 16 -29.41 5.97 -3.12
CA CYS A 16 -29.59 4.61 -3.67
C CYS A 16 -30.00 4.60 -5.16
N ASP A 17 -29.51 5.53 -5.98
CA ASP A 17 -29.84 5.59 -7.43
C ASP A 17 -28.61 5.62 -8.36
N VAL A 18 -27.39 5.74 -7.83
CA VAL A 18 -26.13 5.58 -8.62
C VAL A 18 -25.47 4.22 -8.35
N MET A 19 -25.94 3.50 -7.33
CA MET A 19 -25.40 2.20 -6.89
C MET A 19 -26.03 0.99 -7.60
N ARG A 20 -26.98 1.19 -8.53
CA ARG A 20 -27.65 0.09 -9.25
C ARG A 20 -26.99 -0.27 -10.58
N ILE A 21 -26.20 0.63 -11.18
CA ILE A 21 -25.45 0.36 -12.42
C ILE A 21 -24.02 -0.09 -12.08
N CYS A 22 -23.41 0.51 -11.06
CA CYS A 22 -22.03 0.21 -10.63
C CYS A 22 -21.89 -1.14 -9.91
N PHE A 23 -22.94 -1.66 -9.23
CA PHE A 23 -22.89 -3.01 -8.64
C PHE A 23 -22.86 -4.15 -9.68
N ILE A 24 -23.21 -3.87 -10.94
CA ILE A 24 -23.40 -4.91 -11.97
C ILE A 24 -22.11 -5.16 -12.78
N LEU A 25 -21.17 -4.21 -12.83
CA LEU A 25 -19.96 -4.27 -13.66
C LEU A 25 -18.74 -3.71 -12.91
N LEU A 26 -18.34 -4.35 -11.81
CA LEU A 26 -17.08 -4.04 -11.14
C LEU A 26 -15.92 -4.69 -11.92
N PHE A 27 -15.31 -3.94 -12.82
CA PHE A 27 -14.03 -4.28 -13.45
C PHE A 27 -12.90 -4.05 -12.43
N ARG A 28 -12.12 -5.08 -12.10
CA ARG A 28 -10.95 -4.91 -11.23
C ARG A 28 -9.74 -5.66 -11.75
N PHE A 29 -8.55 -5.12 -11.47
CA PHE A 29 -7.31 -5.83 -11.67
C PHE A 29 -7.15 -6.97 -10.64
N ILE A 30 -6.96 -8.18 -11.15
CA ILE A 30 -6.71 -9.38 -10.38
C ILE A 30 -5.26 -9.81 -10.61
N PRO A 31 -4.37 -9.71 -9.59
CA PRO A 31 -3.05 -10.30 -9.69
C PRO A 31 -3.16 -11.83 -9.59
N GLY A 32 -2.54 -12.52 -10.55
CA GLY A 32 -2.32 -13.96 -10.50
C GLY A 32 -1.22 -14.35 -9.51
N PRO A 33 -0.91 -15.66 -9.42
CA PRO A 33 0.18 -16.15 -8.59
C PRO A 33 1.53 -15.65 -9.09
N TRP A 34 2.47 -15.48 -8.16
CA TRP A 34 3.87 -15.18 -8.50
C TRP A 34 4.55 -16.40 -9.12
N GLU A 35 5.25 -16.15 -10.21
CA GLU A 35 6.17 -17.11 -10.83
C GLU A 35 7.38 -17.36 -9.92
N PRO A 36 8.07 -18.51 -10.08
CA PRO A 36 9.29 -18.77 -9.33
C PRO A 36 10.31 -17.65 -9.56
N CYS A 37 11.02 -17.31 -8.48
CA CYS A 37 12.11 -16.34 -8.50
C CYS A 37 13.10 -16.64 -9.64
N SER A 38 13.49 -15.61 -10.40
CA SER A 38 14.42 -15.72 -11.54
C SER A 38 15.76 -16.33 -11.18
N LYS A 39 16.17 -16.19 -9.91
CA LYS A 39 17.35 -16.83 -9.34
C LYS A 39 16.95 -17.90 -8.34
N SER A 40 17.72 -18.99 -8.32
CA SER A 40 17.63 -20.05 -7.32
C SER A 40 18.38 -19.70 -6.03
N CYS A 41 19.26 -18.70 -6.05
CA CYS A 41 20.02 -18.23 -4.90
C CYS A 41 20.21 -16.69 -4.93
N GLY A 42 20.33 -16.08 -3.75
CA GLY A 42 20.51 -14.64 -3.56
C GLY A 42 19.29 -13.80 -3.93
N ALA A 43 19.54 -12.52 -4.23
CA ALA A 43 18.51 -11.56 -4.64
C ALA A 43 18.16 -11.71 -6.14
N GLY A 44 16.88 -11.95 -6.41
CA GLY A 44 16.31 -12.08 -7.73
C GLY A 44 15.01 -11.32 -7.88
N VAL A 45 14.28 -11.61 -8.95
CA VAL A 45 13.02 -10.96 -9.30
C VAL A 45 11.99 -12.02 -9.68
N GLN A 46 10.75 -11.84 -9.24
CA GLN A 46 9.63 -12.68 -9.61
C GLN A 46 8.59 -11.86 -10.38
N HIS A 47 7.95 -12.50 -11.35
CA HIS A 47 6.92 -11.89 -12.18
C HIS A 47 5.55 -12.51 -11.87
N ARG A 48 4.47 -11.78 -12.12
CA ARG A 48 3.10 -12.31 -12.08
C ARG A 48 2.26 -11.71 -13.19
N ALA A 49 1.31 -12.49 -13.68
CA ALA A 49 0.29 -11.96 -14.56
C ALA A 49 -0.73 -11.12 -13.76
N VAL A 50 -1.18 -10.02 -14.34
CA VAL A 50 -2.30 -9.22 -13.82
C VAL A 50 -3.32 -9.14 -14.92
N LYS A 51 -4.58 -9.49 -14.61
CA LYS A 51 -5.67 -9.47 -15.59
C LYS A 51 -6.80 -8.59 -15.11
N CYS A 52 -7.44 -7.88 -16.03
CA CYS A 52 -8.72 -7.24 -15.77
C CYS A 52 -9.83 -8.29 -15.75
N GLN A 53 -10.60 -8.37 -14.66
CA GLN A 53 -11.75 -9.28 -14.57
C GLN A 53 -13.00 -8.55 -14.11
N VAL A 54 -14.15 -8.96 -14.65
CA VAL A 54 -15.48 -8.52 -14.21
C VAL A 54 -16.27 -9.68 -13.62
N LEU A 55 -16.99 -9.42 -12.54
CA LEU A 55 -18.00 -10.34 -12.03
C LEU A 55 -19.36 -9.95 -12.63
N LEU A 56 -19.84 -10.75 -13.57
CA LEU A 56 -21.18 -10.58 -14.13
C LEU A 56 -22.20 -11.09 -13.12
N SER A 57 -22.88 -10.20 -12.40
CA SER A 57 -23.82 -10.59 -11.35
C SER A 57 -25.04 -11.37 -11.90
N PHE A 58 -25.38 -11.15 -13.18
CA PHE A 58 -26.49 -11.84 -13.86
C PHE A 58 -26.21 -13.32 -14.14
N SER A 59 -24.99 -13.65 -14.57
CA SER A 59 -24.58 -15.04 -14.87
C SER A 59 -23.76 -15.67 -13.74
N GLN A 60 -23.37 -14.88 -12.73
CA GLN A 60 -22.47 -15.29 -11.65
C GLN A 60 -21.11 -15.82 -12.15
N THR A 61 -20.69 -15.37 -13.34
CA THR A 61 -19.45 -15.79 -13.99
C THR A 61 -18.41 -14.68 -13.93
N VAL A 62 -17.13 -15.08 -13.91
CA VAL A 62 -15.99 -14.18 -14.07
C VAL A 62 -15.55 -14.21 -15.52
N ALA A 63 -15.39 -13.04 -16.13
CA ALA A 63 -14.83 -12.90 -17.47
C ALA A 63 -13.55 -12.07 -17.44
N ASP A 64 -12.56 -12.51 -18.23
CA ASP A 64 -11.32 -11.75 -18.49
C ASP A 64 -11.61 -10.66 -19.54
N LEU A 65 -11.18 -9.43 -19.26
CA LEU A 65 -11.29 -8.28 -20.17
C LEU A 65 -9.91 -7.74 -20.55
N PRO A 66 -9.81 -6.95 -21.62
CA PRO A 66 -8.60 -6.19 -21.90
C PRO A 66 -8.31 -5.18 -20.77
N ASP A 67 -7.03 -4.85 -20.61
CA ASP A 67 -6.56 -3.98 -19.52
C ASP A 67 -7.16 -2.56 -19.59
N ASP A 68 -7.55 -2.10 -20.78
CA ASP A 68 -8.17 -0.78 -21.01
C ASP A 68 -9.55 -0.62 -20.34
N GLU A 69 -10.22 -1.72 -19.99
CA GLU A 69 -11.55 -1.70 -19.35
C GLU A 69 -11.44 -1.57 -17.82
N CYS A 70 -10.30 -1.92 -17.24
CA CYS A 70 -10.04 -1.74 -15.82
C CYS A 70 -9.36 -0.39 -15.59
N GLU A 71 -10.13 0.57 -15.11
CA GLU A 71 -9.59 1.89 -14.77
C GLU A 71 -9.10 1.89 -13.30
N GLY A 72 -7.82 2.19 -13.08
CA GLY A 72 -7.23 2.27 -11.74
C GLY A 72 -5.77 1.82 -11.67
N ASP A 73 -5.23 1.76 -10.45
CA ASP A 73 -3.83 1.38 -10.20
C ASP A 73 -3.61 -0.11 -10.50
N LYS A 74 -2.90 -0.39 -11.59
CA LYS A 74 -2.48 -1.75 -11.93
C LYS A 74 -1.47 -2.24 -10.87
N PRO A 75 -1.75 -3.36 -10.18
CA PRO A 75 -0.81 -3.91 -9.21
C PRO A 75 0.50 -4.31 -9.90
N ALA A 76 1.62 -4.18 -9.19
CA ALA A 76 2.93 -4.45 -9.76
C ALA A 76 3.02 -5.89 -10.33
N GLU A 77 3.43 -6.01 -11.58
CA GLU A 77 3.68 -7.28 -12.26
C GLU A 77 5.04 -7.91 -11.86
N THR A 78 5.88 -7.14 -11.17
CA THR A 78 7.25 -7.52 -10.82
C THR A 78 7.55 -7.18 -9.37
N GLN A 79 8.21 -8.08 -8.63
CA GLN A 79 8.62 -7.88 -7.25
C GLN A 79 10.01 -8.50 -6.97
N PRO A 80 10.86 -7.90 -6.10
CA PRO A 80 12.08 -8.56 -5.65
C PRO A 80 11.77 -9.81 -4.82
N CYS A 81 12.58 -10.86 -5.02
CA CYS A 81 12.54 -12.09 -4.24
C CYS A 81 13.94 -12.42 -3.72
N TYR A 82 14.00 -12.96 -2.50
CA TYR A 82 15.25 -13.34 -1.85
C TYR A 82 15.24 -14.85 -1.59
N ARG A 83 16.22 -15.55 -2.15
CA ARG A 83 16.50 -16.96 -1.92
C ARG A 83 17.69 -17.12 -0.96
N THR A 84 18.01 -18.35 -0.61
CA THR A 84 19.24 -18.68 0.12
C THR A 84 20.45 -18.03 -0.56
N PRO A 85 21.40 -17.45 0.20
CA PRO A 85 22.60 -16.86 -0.38
C PRO A 85 23.31 -17.90 -1.26
N CYS A 86 23.82 -17.46 -2.41
CA CYS A 86 24.59 -18.33 -3.28
C CYS A 86 25.87 -18.72 -2.53
N SER A 87 26.23 -20.01 -2.52
CA SER A 87 27.45 -20.53 -1.86
C SER A 87 28.77 -20.08 -2.49
N GLY A 88 28.73 -19.09 -3.38
CA GLY A 88 29.89 -18.42 -3.99
C GLY A 88 29.78 -16.90 -3.97
N ALA A 89 28.81 -16.34 -3.23
CA ALA A 89 28.93 -14.97 -2.77
C ALA A 89 29.81 -15.04 -1.53
N GLU A 90 31.13 -14.99 -1.75
CA GLU A 90 32.05 -14.53 -0.71
C GLU A 90 31.43 -13.24 -0.16
N GLU A 91 31.07 -13.25 1.11
CA GLU A 91 30.92 -12.04 1.88
C GLU A 91 32.22 -11.27 1.64
N GLN A 92 32.21 -10.26 0.76
CA GLN A 92 33.21 -9.23 0.87
C GLN A 92 32.99 -8.71 2.29
N PRO A 93 33.98 -8.87 3.19
CA PRO A 93 33.93 -8.23 4.47
C PRO A 93 33.68 -6.76 4.15
N GLU A 94 32.60 -6.23 4.70
CA GLU A 94 32.33 -4.81 4.76
C GLU A 94 33.64 -4.21 5.28
N ASP A 95 34.37 -3.54 4.38
CA ASP A 95 35.69 -2.98 4.64
C ASP A 95 35.56 -2.09 5.87
N ASP A 96 36.12 -2.57 6.98
CA ASP A 96 36.39 -1.84 8.21
C ASP A 96 37.33 -0.68 7.87
N THR A 97 36.82 0.34 7.16
CA THR A 97 37.42 1.65 7.23
C THR A 97 36.94 2.26 8.53
N GLU A 98 37.68 1.93 9.59
CA GLU A 98 37.79 2.66 10.83
C GLU A 98 38.10 4.13 10.53
N LYS A 99 37.09 4.92 10.18
CA LYS A 99 37.20 6.37 10.21
C LYS A 99 36.62 6.82 11.53
N ALA A 100 37.52 6.93 12.52
CA ALA A 100 37.36 7.89 13.58
C ALA A 100 37.11 9.26 12.93
N PHE A 101 35.83 9.62 12.79
CA PHE A 101 35.39 10.97 12.54
C PHE A 101 34.63 11.38 13.78
N GLU A 102 35.07 12.50 14.33
CA GLU A 102 34.72 13.00 15.65
C GLU A 102 33.21 12.92 15.90
N LYS A 103 32.87 12.56 17.14
CA LYS A 103 31.58 12.69 17.79
C LYS A 103 30.77 13.87 17.22
N GLU A 104 30.03 13.63 16.14
CA GLU A 104 28.89 14.44 15.79
C GLU A 104 27.80 13.97 16.74
N GLU A 105 27.46 14.83 17.70
CA GLU A 105 26.37 14.60 18.63
C GLU A 105 25.15 14.06 17.88
N LEU A 106 24.89 12.77 18.09
CA LEU A 106 23.59 12.17 17.84
C LEU A 106 22.60 12.91 18.75
N HIS A 107 22.02 13.97 18.22
CA HIS A 107 20.88 14.62 18.83
C HIS A 107 19.69 13.68 18.58
N ASP A 108 19.42 12.85 19.58
CA ASP A 108 18.25 12.00 19.61
C ASP A 108 17.04 12.91 19.83
N TRP A 109 16.29 13.20 18.77
CA TRP A 109 15.12 14.04 18.88
C TRP A 109 14.00 13.21 19.52
N GLU A 110 13.53 13.64 20.68
CA GLU A 110 12.37 12.99 21.29
C GLU A 110 11.09 13.53 20.65
N TYR A 111 10.20 12.61 20.29
CA TYR A 111 8.97 12.92 19.58
C TYR A 111 7.92 13.47 20.55
N GLU A 112 7.70 14.79 20.55
CA GLU A 112 6.75 15.45 21.47
C GLU A 112 5.31 15.57 20.92
N GLY A 113 5.05 15.01 19.73
CA GLY A 113 3.71 14.88 19.16
C GLY A 113 3.49 15.66 17.84
N PHE A 114 2.21 15.93 17.53
CA PHE A 114 1.81 16.66 16.33
C PHE A 114 1.12 17.99 16.70
N THR A 115 1.37 19.04 15.92
CA THR A 115 0.56 20.27 16.01
C THR A 115 -0.89 20.02 15.59
N GLN A 116 -1.82 20.86 16.05
CA GLN A 116 -3.21 20.81 15.60
C GLN A 116 -3.29 20.97 14.07
N CYS A 117 -4.21 20.23 13.45
CA CYS A 117 -4.36 20.21 12.00
C CYS A 117 -4.63 21.62 11.45
N SER A 118 -3.93 21.99 10.38
CA SER A 118 -4.04 23.30 9.72
C SER A 118 -5.42 23.58 9.12
N GLU A 119 -6.24 22.55 8.93
CA GLU A 119 -7.63 22.66 8.53
C GLU A 119 -8.53 21.74 9.37
N SER A 120 -9.74 22.21 9.67
CA SER A 120 -10.74 21.44 10.42
C SER A 120 -11.60 20.52 9.55
N CYS A 121 -11.52 20.63 8.21
CA CYS A 121 -12.13 19.68 7.28
C CYS A 121 -11.38 19.68 5.94
N GLY A 122 -11.14 18.51 5.36
CA GLY A 122 -10.37 18.36 4.11
C GLY A 122 -9.04 17.65 4.31
N ARG A 123 -8.10 17.85 3.37
CA ARG A 123 -6.77 17.22 3.39
C ARG A 123 -5.77 18.19 4.05
N GLY A 124 -5.76 18.20 5.39
CA GLY A 124 -4.82 19.01 6.16
C GLY A 124 -3.44 18.35 6.30
N ARG A 125 -2.43 19.16 6.64
CA ARG A 125 -1.08 18.66 6.99
C ARG A 125 -0.82 18.93 8.47
N THR A 126 -0.34 17.92 9.18
CA THR A 126 0.20 18.05 10.54
C THR A 126 1.71 18.08 10.48
N ILE A 127 2.32 18.82 11.41
CA ILE A 127 3.78 18.90 11.52
C ILE A 127 4.15 18.22 12.83
N SER A 128 5.14 17.34 12.77
CA SER A 128 5.74 16.72 13.95
C SER A 128 6.58 17.74 14.69
N VAL A 129 6.33 17.90 15.99
CA VAL A 129 7.19 18.71 16.87
C VAL A 129 8.29 17.82 17.43
N LEU A 130 9.53 18.22 17.18
CA LEU A 130 10.73 17.53 17.62
C LEU A 130 11.48 18.47 18.56
N SER A 131 11.85 17.97 19.72
CA SER A 131 12.66 18.69 20.73
C SER A 131 14.00 17.99 20.89
N LEU A 132 15.06 18.77 21.11
CA LEU A 132 16.45 18.31 21.26
C LEU A 132 16.75 17.90 22.71
#